data_AF-A0A6L8FVT9-F1
#
_entry.id   AF-A0A6L8FVT9-F1
#
_cell.length_a   1.000
_cell.length_b   1.000
_cell.length_c   1.000
_cell.angle_alpha   90.00
_cell.angle_beta   90.00
_cell.angle_gamma   90.00
#
_symmetry.space_group_name_H-M   'P 1'
#
loop_
_entity.id
_entity.type
_entity.pdbx_description
1 polymer ?
#
loop_
_entity_poly.entity_id
_entity_poly.type
_entity_poly.pdbx_seq_one_letter_code
_entity_poly.pdbx_strand_id
1 'polypeptide(L)' 'MSAQRSLLIATELDELHKVNAAIEELAEEENWSPDVTLQMGLAVEELGGNIVNYGHDDDQTHKIKIVIS' A
#
# COMPACT_ATOMS: atom_id res chain seq x y z
N MET A 1 9.85 10.78 -16.48
CA MET A 1 9.88 9.37 -16.03
C MET A 1 8.76 9.25 -15.02
N SER A 2 7.93 8.20 -15.08
CA SER A 2 6.91 7.94 -14.04
C SER A 2 7.61 7.80 -12.69
N ALA A 3 7.05 8.38 -11.63
CA ALA A 3 7.63 8.23 -10.31
C ALA A 3 7.30 6.82 -9.79
N GLN A 4 8.33 6.07 -9.39
CA GLN A 4 8.16 4.70 -8.88
C GLN A 4 8.48 4.65 -7.38
N ARG A 5 7.64 3.96 -6.61
CA ARG A 5 7.86 3.66 -5.20
C ARG A 5 7.84 2.15 -4.97
N SER A 6 8.76 1.67 -4.14
CA SER A 6 8.83 0.27 -3.73
C SER A 6 8.97 0.19 -2.22
N LEU A 7 8.03 -0.48 -1.57
CA LEU A 7 8.02 -0.70 -0.13
C LEU A 7 8.09 -2.20 0.18
N LEU A 8 8.67 -2.51 1.34
CA LEU A 8 8.62 -3.84 1.91
C LEU A 8 8.04 -3.70 3.32
N ILE A 9 6.82 -4.18 3.51
CA ILE A 9 6.08 -4.10 4.77
C ILE A 9 5.88 -5.49 5.36
N ALA A 10 5.75 -5.60 6.68
CA ALA A 10 5.28 -6.85 7.29
C ALA A 10 3.79 -7.05 7.00
N THR A 11 3.31 -8.30 7.02
CA THR A 11 1.87 -8.65 6.96
C THR A 11 1.19 -8.32 8.30
N GLU A 12 1.19 -7.05 8.67
CA GLU A 12 0.56 -6.53 9.87
C GLU A 12 -0.31 -5.33 9.48
N LEU A 13 -1.52 -5.22 10.03
CA LEU A 13 -2.45 -4.13 9.70
C LEU A 13 -1.83 -2.76 9.99
N ASP A 14 -1.08 -2.67 11.07
CA ASP A 14 -0.36 -1.48 11.48
C ASP A 14 0.75 -1.09 10.50
N GLU A 15 1.12 -1.90 9.50
CA GLU A 15 2.11 -1.50 8.50
C GLU A 15 1.47 -0.88 7.24
N LEU A 16 0.15 -1.04 7.05
CA LEU A 16 -0.56 -0.56 5.87
C LEU A 16 -0.56 0.97 5.75
N HIS A 17 -0.47 1.71 6.88
CA HIS A 17 -0.34 3.17 6.86
C HIS A 17 0.88 3.66 6.08
N LYS A 18 1.97 2.87 6.03
CA LYS A 18 3.18 3.22 5.26
C LYS A 18 2.91 3.20 3.76
N VAL A 19 1.98 2.37 3.32
CA VAL A 19 1.59 2.26 1.92
C VAL A 19 0.72 3.46 1.54
N ASN A 20 -0.23 3.85 2.38
CA ASN A 20 -1.03 5.06 2.18
C ASN A 20 -0.15 6.31 2.12
N ALA A 21 0.82 6.44 3.03
CA ALA A 21 1.76 7.56 3.00
C ALA A 21 2.54 7.62 1.67
N ALA A 22 2.97 6.47 1.15
CA ALA A 22 3.65 6.41 -0.15
C ALA A 22 2.73 6.75 -1.34
N ILE A 23 1.43 6.42 -1.26
CA ILE A 23 0.44 6.82 -2.25
C ILE A 23 0.21 8.33 -2.20
N GLU A 24 0.12 8.93 -1.00
CA GLU A 24 -0.03 10.37 -0.83
C GLU A 24 1.19 11.13 -1.38
N GLU A 25 2.41 10.69 -1.06
CA GLU A 25 3.64 11.27 -1.61
C GLU A 25 3.67 11.19 -3.15
N LEU A 26 3.30 10.05 -3.73
CA LEU A 26 3.27 9.87 -5.18
C LEU A 26 2.18 10.74 -5.83
N ALA A 27 1.01 10.81 -5.20
CA ALA A 27 -0.10 11.63 -5.65
C ALA A 27 0.26 13.12 -5.68
N GLU A 28 1.00 13.60 -4.67
CA GLU A 28 1.54 14.97 -4.65
C GLU A 28 2.54 15.20 -5.78
N GLU A 29 3.49 14.29 -6.00
CA GLU A 29 4.49 14.40 -7.07
C GLU A 29 3.86 14.44 -8.47
N GLU A 30 2.82 13.64 -8.68
CA GLU A 30 2.16 13.49 -9.97
C GLU A 30 0.90 14.35 -10.14
N ASN A 31 0.58 15.20 -9.15
CA ASN A 31 -0.62 16.05 -9.12
C ASN A 31 -1.92 15.26 -9.36
N TRP A 32 -2.08 14.13 -8.69
CA TRP A 32 -3.34 13.39 -8.70
C TRP A 32 -4.45 14.22 -8.07
N SER A 33 -5.69 14.01 -8.50
CA SER A 33 -6.83 14.63 -7.83
C SER A 33 -7.05 13.98 -6.45
N PRO A 34 -7.60 14.72 -5.47
CA PRO A 34 -7.92 14.16 -4.15
C PRO A 34 -8.79 12.89 -4.23
N ASP A 35 -9.72 12.85 -5.19
CA ASP A 35 -10.60 11.69 -5.40
C ASP A 35 -9.80 10.45 -5.83
N VAL A 36 -8.81 10.60 -6.72
CA VAL A 36 -7.97 9.49 -7.18
C VAL A 36 -7.07 9.00 -6.05
N THR A 37 -6.46 9.92 -5.30
CA THR A 37 -5.62 9.58 -4.13
C THR A 37 -6.42 8.79 -3.10
N LEU A 38 -7.62 9.25 -2.77
CA LEU A 38 -8.51 8.57 -1.82
C LEU A 38 -8.90 7.17 -2.33
N GLN A 39 -9.31 7.06 -3.60
CA GLN A 39 -9.69 5.77 -4.16
C GLN A 39 -8.53 4.77 -4.18
N MET A 40 -7.29 5.23 -4.45
CA MET A 40 -6.12 4.36 -4.39
C MET A 40 -5.75 3.96 -2.97
N GLY A 41 -5.81 4.87 -2.01
CA GLY A 41 -5.65 4.52 -0.60
C GLY A 41 -6.62 3.42 -0.18
N LEU A 42 -7.92 3.61 -0.44
CA LEU A 42 -8.94 2.61 -0.10
C LEU A 42 -8.71 1.26 -0.80
N ALA A 43 -8.41 1.26 -2.10
CA ALA A 43 -8.18 0.03 -2.84
C ALA A 43 -6.98 -0.75 -2.28
N VAL A 44 -5.91 -0.04 -1.90
CA VAL A 44 -4.70 -0.65 -1.37
C VAL A 44 -4.87 -1.10 0.09
N GLU A 45 -5.63 -0.38 0.90
CA GLU A 45 -6.02 -0.83 2.24
C GLU A 45 -6.82 -2.14 2.20
N GLU A 46 -7.81 -2.24 1.32
CA GLU A 46 -8.61 -3.45 1.16
C GLU A 46 -7.77 -4.63 0.66
N LEU A 47 -6.90 -4.41 -0.34
CA LEU A 47 -5.98 -5.45 -0.82
C LEU A 47 -4.98 -5.88 0.26
N GLY A 48 -4.38 -4.91 0.95
CA GLY A 48 -3.43 -5.14 2.03
C GLY A 48 -4.07 -5.88 3.20
N GLY A 49 -5.25 -5.44 3.64
CA GLY A 49 -6.03 -6.09 4.69
C GLY A 49 -6.41 -7.53 4.34
N ASN A 50 -6.75 -7.80 3.08
CA ASN A 50 -7.01 -9.17 2.62
C ASN A 50 -5.76 -10.05 2.66
N ILE A 51 -4.58 -9.53 2.27
CA ILE A 51 -3.33 -10.28 2.34
C ILE A 51 -2.93 -10.53 3.80
N VAL A 52 -3.06 -9.53 4.67
CA VAL A 52 -2.75 -9.67 6.10
C VAL A 52 -3.65 -10.71 6.77
N ASN A 53 -4.96 -10.67 6.51
CA ASN A 53 -5.93 -11.53 7.20
C ASN A 53 -6.04 -12.94 6.59
N TYR A 54 -5.78 -13.09 5.29
CA TYR A 54 -6.10 -14.32 4.56
C TYR A 54 -4.98 -14.80 3.62
N GLY A 55 -3.87 -14.06 3.50
CA GLY A 55 -2.81 -14.37 2.54
C GLY A 55 -1.90 -15.51 2.96
N HIS A 56 -1.91 -15.88 4.24
CA HIS A 56 -1.03 -16.90 4.82
C HIS A 56 -1.81 -17.75 5.83
N ASP A 57 -1.59 -19.06 5.79
CA ASP A 57 -2.28 -20.06 6.63
C ASP A 57 -1.34 -20.57 7.75
N ASP A 58 -0.43 -19.71 8.21
CA ASP A 58 0.54 -19.99 9.26
C ASP A 58 0.62 -18.85 10.29
N ASP A 59 1.26 -19.13 11.43
CA ASP A 59 1.45 -18.15 12.52
C ASP A 59 2.74 -17.30 12.32
N GLN A 60 3.24 -17.20 11.08
CA GLN A 60 4.49 -16.49 10.80
C GLN A 60 4.24 -15.07 10.29
N THR A 61 5.13 -14.15 10.65
CA THR A 61 5.16 -12.83 10.03
C THR A 61 5.80 -12.92 8.65
N HIS A 62 5.05 -12.56 7.62
CA HIS A 62 5.55 -12.46 6.25
C HIS A 62 5.86 -11.02 5.88
N LYS A 63 6.48 -10.83 4.72
CA LYS A 63 6.72 -9.50 4.15
C LYS A 63 6.11 -9.41 2.77
N ILE A 64 5.42 -8.30 2.51
CA ILE A 64 4.82 -7.98 1.22
C ILE A 64 5.67 -6.90 0.56
N LYS A 65 6.07 -7.15 -0.69
CA LYS A 65 6.67 -6.11 -1.54
C LYS A 65 5.57 -5.42 -2.34
N ILE A 66 5.44 -4.11 -2.17
CA ILE A 66 4.47 -3.28 -2.88
C ILE A 66 5.23 -2.35 -3.82
N VAL A 67 4.79 -2.27 -5.07
CA VAL A 67 5.38 -1.41 -6.09
C VAL A 67 4.28 -0.55 -6.70
N ILE A 68 4.47 0.76 -6.69
CA ILE A 68 3.56 1.78 -7.24
C ILE A 68 4.34 2.52 -8.32
N SER A 69 3.78 2.69 -9.52
CA SER A 69 4.49 3.20 -10.71
C SER A 69 3.59 3.87 -11.72
#